data_AF-A0A2D8R7E0-F1
#
_entry.id   AF-A0A2D8R7E0-F1
#
_cell.length_a   1.000
_cell.length_b   1.000
_cell.length_c   1.000
_cell.angle_alpha   90.00
_cell.angle_beta   90.00
_cell.angle_gamma   90.00
#
_symmetry.space_group_name_H-M   'P 1'
#
loop_
_entity.id
_entity.type
_entity.pdbx_description
1 polymer ?
#
loop_
_entity_poly.entity_id
_entity_poly.type
_entity_poly.pdbx_seq_one_letter_code
_entity_poly.pdbx_strand_id
1 'polypeptide(L)'
;MDAASQNSRRDFAARILESWGLEAHLIEGLLDKDENVLTVLSIYDSLYSIYEGDKDRASRWPARPNRAFEGRRPLDAMVSGDIERVAKYLRYHVYNA
;
A
#
# COMPACT_ATOMS: atom_id res chain seq x y z
N MET A 1 14.39 -18.49 -0.94
CA MET A 1 14.23 -17.24 -0.18
C MET A 1 14.11 -17.63 1.29
N ASP A 2 14.91 -17.06 2.18
CA ASP A 2 14.96 -17.48 3.59
C ASP A 2 13.98 -16.69 4.48
N ALA A 3 13.74 -17.21 5.69
CA ALA A 3 12.82 -16.63 6.66
C ALA A 3 13.24 -15.23 7.14
N ALA A 4 14.56 -14.96 7.17
CA ALA A 4 15.07 -13.65 7.55
C ALA A 4 14.68 -12.57 6.51
N SER A 5 14.75 -12.90 5.22
CA SER A 5 14.31 -12.03 4.13
C SER A 5 12.79 -11.83 4.10
N GLN A 6 12.01 -12.82 4.52
CA GLN A 6 10.56 -12.68 4.72
C GLN A 6 10.23 -11.71 5.86
N ASN A 7 10.85 -11.89 7.03
CA ASN A 7 10.65 -11.01 8.17
C ASN A 7 11.01 -9.56 7.85
N SER A 8 12.16 -9.31 7.22
CA SER A 8 12.56 -7.96 6.82
C SER A 8 11.56 -7.27 5.88
N ARG A 9 10.95 -8.01 4.95
CA ARG A 9 9.91 -7.47 4.05
C ARG A 9 8.62 -7.17 4.80
N ARG A 10 8.21 -8.05 5.71
CA ARG A 10 7.03 -7.84 6.55
C ARG A 10 7.20 -6.61 7.44
N ASP A 11 8.36 -6.47 8.09
CA ASP A 11 8.68 -5.33 8.93
C ASP A 11 8.69 -4.02 8.13
N PHE A 12 9.24 -4.05 6.91
CA PHE A 12 9.23 -2.89 6.03
C PHE A 12 7.82 -2.52 5.56
N ALA A 13 7.01 -3.51 5.18
CA ALA A 13 5.60 -3.30 4.84
C ALA A 13 4.79 -2.74 6.01
N ALA A 14 5.05 -3.19 7.24
CA ALA A 14 4.41 -2.68 8.44
C ALA A 14 4.72 -1.19 8.66
N ARG A 15 6.00 -0.79 8.52
CA ARG A 15 6.42 0.62 8.64
C ARG A 15 5.80 1.52 7.56
N ILE A 16 5.60 0.99 6.35
CA ILE A 16 4.89 1.71 5.28
C ILE A 16 3.44 1.96 5.69
N LEU A 17 2.72 0.92 6.13
CA LEU A 17 1.32 1.03 6.54
C LEU A 17 1.14 1.95 7.76
N GLU A 18 2.06 1.89 8.72
CA GLU A 18 2.11 2.81 9.87
C GLU A 18 2.28 4.26 9.38
N SER A 19 3.17 4.51 8.42
CA SER A 19 3.36 5.84 7.83
C SER A 19 2.12 6.38 7.09
N TRP A 20 1.26 5.48 6.61
CA TRP A 20 -0.03 5.82 6.02
C TRP A 20 -1.14 6.03 7.06
N GLY A 21 -0.81 5.87 8.35
CA GLY A 21 -1.72 6.10 9.48
C GLY A 21 -2.60 4.90 9.82
N LEU A 22 -2.19 3.68 9.45
CA LEU A 22 -2.91 2.47 9.81
C LEU A 22 -2.57 2.02 11.25
N GLU A 23 -3.58 1.59 12.00
CA GLU A 23 -3.40 1.10 13.38
C GLU A 23 -2.77 -0.31 13.40
N ALA A 24 -1.99 -0.61 14.44
CA ALA A 24 -1.22 -1.85 14.57
C ALA A 24 -2.06 -3.13 14.35
N HIS A 25 -3.25 -3.21 14.92
CA HIS A 25 -4.11 -4.39 14.79
C HIS A 25 -4.61 -4.61 13.34
N LEU A 26 -4.81 -3.53 12.57
CA LEU A 26 -5.18 -3.60 11.16
C LEU A 26 -3.97 -3.95 10.29
N ILE A 27 -2.77 -3.46 10.66
CA ILE A 27 -1.51 -3.85 10.02
C ILE A 27 -1.28 -5.35 10.18
N GLU A 28 -1.41 -5.88 11.41
CA GLU A 28 -1.26 -7.30 11.69
C GLU A 28 -2.23 -8.15 10.86
N GLY A 29 -3.51 -7.79 10.84
CA GLY A 29 -4.52 -8.49 10.06
C GLY A 29 -4.29 -8.40 8.54
N LEU A 30 -3.90 -7.23 8.02
CA LEU A 30 -3.62 -7.06 6.60
C LEU A 30 -2.38 -7.87 6.17
N LEU A 31 -1.33 -7.89 7.00
CA LEU A 31 -0.08 -8.56 6.68
C LEU A 31 -0.09 -10.06 7.01
N ASP A 32 -1.12 -10.62 7.64
CA ASP A 32 -1.24 -12.06 7.92
C ASP A 32 -0.99 -12.93 6.68
N LYS A 33 -1.39 -12.44 5.50
CA LYS A 33 -1.10 -13.09 4.22
C LYS A 33 0.18 -12.55 3.59
N ASP A 34 1.11 -13.44 3.26
CA ASP A 34 2.37 -13.10 2.56
C ASP A 34 2.15 -12.36 1.23
N GLU A 35 1.07 -12.68 0.50
CA GLU A 35 0.69 -11.98 -0.73
C GLU A 35 0.45 -10.49 -0.48
N ASN A 36 -0.18 -10.13 0.63
CA ASN A 36 -0.45 -8.75 0.98
C ASN A 36 0.84 -7.98 1.32
N VAL A 37 1.84 -8.65 1.91
CA VAL A 37 3.16 -8.05 2.13
C VAL A 37 3.74 -7.57 0.79
N LEU A 38 3.75 -8.44 -0.22
CA LEU A 38 4.26 -8.10 -1.56
C LEU A 38 3.44 -7.00 -2.23
N THR A 39 2.12 -7.06 -2.07
CA THR A 39 1.21 -6.07 -2.66
C THR A 39 1.39 -4.69 -2.02
N VAL A 40 1.62 -4.60 -0.70
CA VAL A 40 1.96 -3.33 -0.02
C VAL A 40 3.24 -2.73 -0.58
N LEU A 41 4.30 -3.53 -0.75
CA LEU A 41 5.56 -3.08 -1.34
C LEU A 41 5.35 -2.56 -2.77
N SER A 42 4.60 -3.29 -3.59
CA SER A 42 4.28 -2.89 -4.97
C SER A 42 3.45 -1.59 -5.04
N ILE A 43 2.50 -1.40 -4.12
CA ILE A 43 1.72 -0.16 -3.99
C ILE A 43 2.63 1.00 -3.62
N TYR A 44 3.51 0.81 -2.64
CA TYR A 44 4.47 1.82 -2.21
C TYR A 44 5.37 2.25 -3.36
N ASP A 45 5.99 1.31 -4.06
CA ASP A 45 6.86 1.60 -5.20
C ASP A 45 6.09 2.36 -6.30
N SER A 46 4.88 1.91 -6.63
CA SER A 46 4.04 2.56 -7.66
C SER A 46 3.71 4.01 -7.29
N LEU A 47 3.39 4.30 -6.03
CA LEU A 47 3.10 5.65 -5.57
C LEU A 47 4.31 6.58 -5.69
N TYR A 48 5.49 6.09 -5.32
CA TYR A 48 6.72 6.87 -5.42
C TYR A 48 7.19 7.06 -6.87
N SER A 49 6.85 6.15 -7.78
CA SER A 49 7.04 6.37 -9.21
C SER A 49 6.06 7.39 -9.79
N ILE A 50 4.77 7.32 -9.45
CA ILE A 50 3.74 8.25 -9.96
C ILE A 50 3.99 9.69 -9.48
N TYR A 51 4.38 9.85 -8.22
CA TYR A 51 4.65 11.14 -7.60
C TYR A 51 6.16 11.39 -7.47
N GLU A 52 6.92 11.07 -8.51
CA GLU A 52 8.34 11.36 -8.53
C GLU A 52 8.60 12.85 -8.25
N GLY A 53 9.43 13.15 -7.25
CA GLY A 53 9.69 14.51 -6.78
C GLY A 53 8.74 15.04 -5.69
N ASP A 54 7.63 14.36 -5.38
CA ASP A 54 6.68 14.73 -4.32
C ASP A 54 6.36 13.53 -3.41
N LYS A 55 7.35 13.16 -2.58
CA LYS A 55 7.27 12.04 -1.64
C LYS A 55 6.17 12.20 -0.60
N ASP A 56 5.88 13.44 -0.21
CA ASP A 56 4.81 13.75 0.75
C ASP A 56 3.43 13.47 0.14
N ARG A 57 3.26 13.75 -1.15
CA ARG A 57 2.02 13.39 -1.85
C ARG A 57 1.88 11.88 -2.01
N ALA A 58 2.97 11.17 -2.32
CA ALA A 58 2.98 9.70 -2.39
C ALA A 58 2.54 9.07 -1.06
N SER A 59 3.14 9.49 0.06
CA SER A 59 2.87 8.93 1.39
C SER A 59 1.47 9.25 1.90
N ARG A 60 0.91 10.41 1.56
CA ARG A 60 -0.44 10.81 2.01
C ARG A 60 -1.56 10.22 1.15
N TRP A 61 -1.29 9.85 -0.10
CA TRP A 61 -2.32 9.41 -1.04
C TRP A 61 -3.22 8.28 -0.52
N PRO A 62 -2.69 7.20 0.11
CA PRO A 62 -3.52 6.09 0.59
C PRO A 62 -4.58 6.51 1.61
N ALA A 63 -4.29 7.54 2.41
CA ALA A 63 -5.16 8.05 3.46
C ALA A 63 -6.15 9.13 2.96
N ARG A 64 -6.10 9.52 1.68
CA ARG A 64 -7.00 10.55 1.13
C ARG A 64 -8.20 9.94 0.40
N PRO A 65 -9.39 10.54 0.50
CA PRO A 65 -10.54 10.20 -0.34
C PRO A 65 -10.17 10.16 -1.82
N ASN A 66 -10.57 9.09 -2.51
CA ASN A 66 -10.26 8.91 -3.92
C ASN A 66 -11.52 8.54 -4.73
N ARG A 67 -11.73 9.23 -5.85
CA ARG A 67 -12.91 9.04 -6.72
C ARG A 67 -13.01 7.64 -7.33
N ALA A 68 -11.89 7.00 -7.65
CA ALA A 68 -11.87 5.63 -8.19
C ALA A 68 -12.29 4.57 -7.15
N PHE A 69 -12.35 4.97 -5.88
CA PHE A 69 -12.79 4.17 -4.74
C PHE A 69 -14.05 4.78 -4.11
N GLU A 70 -14.92 5.40 -4.93
CA GLU A 70 -16.22 5.94 -4.51
C GLU A 70 -16.11 7.00 -3.39
N GLY A 71 -15.00 7.74 -3.35
CA GLY A 71 -14.74 8.73 -2.30
C GLY A 71 -14.22 8.13 -0.99
N ARG A 72 -14.06 6.80 -0.90
CA ARG A 72 -13.37 6.15 0.22
C ARG A 72 -11.86 6.33 0.10
N ARG A 73 -11.14 6.11 1.20
CA ARG A 73 -9.67 6.09 1.18
C ARG A 73 -9.21 4.75 0.58
N PRO A 74 -8.23 4.74 -0.34
CA PRO A 74 -7.64 3.50 -0.83
C PRO A 74 -7.16 2.60 0.30
N LEU A 75 -6.65 3.16 1.40
CA LEU A 75 -6.24 2.41 2.59
C LEU A 75 -7.39 1.62 3.22
N ASP A 76 -8.61 2.17 3.26
CA ASP A 76 -9.79 1.46 3.79
C ASP A 76 -10.17 0.27 2.90
N ALA A 77 -10.01 0.41 1.58
CA ALA A 77 -10.23 -0.67 0.63
C ALA A 77 -9.22 -1.81 0.83
N MET A 78 -7.95 -1.49 1.10
CA MET A 78 -6.92 -2.50 1.40
C MET A 78 -7.32 -3.35 2.62
N VAL A 79 -7.73 -2.71 3.71
CA VAL A 79 -8.14 -3.38 4.96
C VAL A 79 -9.43 -4.18 4.78
N SER A 80 -10.32 -3.75 3.88
CA SER A 80 -11.57 -4.45 3.57
C SER A 80 -11.37 -5.68 2.67
N GLY A 81 -10.13 -6.01 2.30
CA GLY A 81 -9.78 -7.16 1.45
C GLY A 81 -9.58 -6.83 -0.03
N ASP A 82 -9.73 -5.56 -0.43
CA ASP A 82 -9.62 -5.11 -1.83
C ASP A 82 -8.23 -4.54 -2.17
N ILE A 83 -7.18 -4.97 -1.48
CA ILE A 83 -5.80 -4.50 -1.72
C ILE A 83 -5.35 -4.66 -3.17
N GLU A 84 -5.75 -5.75 -3.83
CA GLU A 84 -5.40 -6.02 -5.23
C GLU A 84 -6.04 -5.02 -6.19
N ARG A 85 -7.23 -4.49 -5.87
CA ARG A 85 -7.87 -3.42 -6.63
C ARG A 85 -7.03 -2.14 -6.56
N VAL A 86 -6.49 -1.81 -5.38
CA VAL A 86 -5.60 -0.66 -5.18
C VAL A 86 -4.32 -0.81 -5.98
N ALA A 87 -3.69 -1.99 -5.91
CA ALA A 87 -2.47 -2.28 -6.66
C ALA A 87 -2.69 -2.18 -8.18
N LYS A 88 -3.78 -2.76 -8.70
CA LYS A 88 -4.15 -2.66 -10.12
C LYS A 88 -4.37 -1.22 -10.58
N TYR A 89 -5.09 -0.43 -9.78
CA TYR A 89 -5.32 0.99 -10.07
C TYR A 89 -3.99 1.75 -10.21
N LEU A 90 -3.06 1.56 -9.28
CA LEU A 90 -1.78 2.26 -9.31
C LEU A 90 -0.88 1.78 -10.46
N ARG A 91 -0.78 0.46 -10.69
CA ARG A 91 -0.03 -0.08 -11.83
C ARG A 91 -0.52 0.48 -13.17
N TYR A 92 -1.83 0.63 -13.35
CA TYR A 92 -2.39 1.28 -14.53
C TYR A 92 -1.84 2.70 -14.70
N HIS A 93 -1.76 3.50 -13.62
CA HIS A 93 -1.24 4.86 -13.70
C HIS A 93 0.27 4.91 -13.93
N VAL A 94 1.05 3.95 -13.40
CA VAL A 94 2.50 3.86 -13.67
C VAL A 94 2.77 3.68 -15.17
N TYR A 95 2.01 2.81 -15.84
CA TYR A 95 2.25 2.50 -17.27
C TYR A 95 1.57 3.45 -18.26
N ASN A 96 0.75 4.39 -17.78
CA ASN A 96 0.00 5.35 -18.61
C ASN A 96 0.26 6.81 -18.19
N ALA A 97 1.36 7.07 -17.47
CA ALA A 97 1.82 8.40 -17.08
C ALA A 97 2.51 9.14 -18.24
#